data_AF-A0AAP0BSL0-F1
#
_entry.id   AF-A0AAP0BSL0-F1
#
_cell.length_a   1.000
_cell.length_b   1.000
_cell.length_c   1.000
_cell.angle_alpha   90.00
_cell.angle_beta   90.00
_cell.angle_gamma   90.00
#
_symmetry.space_group_name_H-M   'P 1'
#
loop_
_entity.id
_entity.type
_entity.pdbx_description
1 polymer ?
#
loop_
_entity_poly.entity_id
_entity_poly.type
_entity_poly.pdbx_seq_one_letter_code
_entity_poly.pdbx_strand_id
1 'polypeptide(L)'
;MACSIISEPSYVRLFNHYCSSPYVFHAPYPYLAIDYGTQLSLFTHHMWIGGFLIVGAAAHAAIFMVRDYDPIISHLNWACIFLGFHSFGLYIHNDTMSALGRPQDMFSDTAIQLQPIFAQWVQNTHALAPSVTAPSTTTSTSLTYFLDLLTDMIVWEYLEGMIRCHLEQFYS
;
A
#
# COMPACT_ATOMS: atom_id res chain seq x y z
N MET A 1 29.34 -19.68 0.07
CA MET A 1 29.17 -19.66 1.54
C MET A 1 28.01 -18.76 2.01
N ALA A 2 27.45 -17.87 1.15
CA ALA A 2 26.28 -17.05 1.48
C ALA A 2 24.91 -17.77 1.31
N CYS A 3 24.81 -18.79 0.45
CA CYS A 3 23.56 -19.52 0.18
C CYS A 3 23.05 -20.34 1.39
N SER A 4 23.91 -20.68 2.35
CA SER A 4 23.54 -21.46 3.55
C SER A 4 22.97 -20.62 4.70
N ILE A 5 23.06 -19.29 4.63
CA ILE A 5 22.51 -18.39 5.66
C ILE A 5 20.98 -18.23 5.49
N ILE A 6 20.48 -18.38 4.26
CA ILE A 6 19.06 -18.21 3.93
C ILE A 6 18.24 -19.48 4.29
N SER A 7 18.91 -20.62 4.53
CA SER A 7 18.28 -21.90 4.89
C SER A 7 18.15 -22.15 6.40
N GLU A 8 18.62 -21.22 7.25
CA GLU A 8 18.49 -21.33 8.70
C GLU A 8 17.01 -21.14 9.13
N PRO A 9 16.40 -22.09 9.87
CA PRO A 9 14.99 -22.02 10.27
C PRO A 9 14.68 -20.87 11.25
N SER A 10 15.71 -20.29 11.87
CA SER A 10 15.68 -19.07 12.67
C SER A 10 15.48 -17.81 11.80
N TYR A 11 16.17 -17.74 10.65
CA TYR A 11 16.15 -16.61 9.73
C TYR A 11 14.87 -16.58 8.87
N VAL A 12 14.38 -17.75 8.45
CA VAL A 12 13.07 -17.89 7.78
C VAL A 12 11.90 -17.47 8.68
N ARG A 13 12.00 -17.74 9.99
CA ARG A 13 10.98 -17.30 10.97
C ARG A 13 11.00 -15.79 11.18
N LEU A 14 12.19 -15.17 11.19
CA LEU A 14 12.28 -13.71 11.17
C LEU A 14 11.72 -13.16 9.85
N PHE A 15 12.15 -13.64 8.69
CA PHE A 15 11.70 -13.06 7.41
C PHE A 15 10.17 -13.14 7.18
N ASN A 16 9.52 -14.24 7.60
CA ASN A 16 8.05 -14.35 7.59
C ASN A 16 7.36 -13.37 8.56
N HIS A 17 8.04 -12.97 9.63
CA HIS A 17 7.54 -11.97 10.58
C HIS A 17 7.81 -10.53 10.10
N TYR A 18 8.66 -10.33 9.07
CA TYR A 18 9.24 -9.03 8.70
C TYR A 18 8.61 -8.32 7.48
N CYS A 19 7.75 -8.99 6.69
CA CYS A 19 7.19 -8.42 5.46
C CYS A 19 5.65 -8.47 5.45
N SER A 20 5.00 -7.61 6.24
CA SER A 20 3.53 -7.56 6.20
C SER A 20 2.90 -6.21 6.54
N SER A 21 2.08 -5.71 5.59
CA SER A 21 1.26 -4.48 5.61
C SER A 21 -0.22 -4.81 5.92
N PRO A 22 -1.14 -3.85 6.19
CA PRO A 22 -2.35 -4.14 6.93
C PRO A 22 -3.37 -4.94 6.09
N TYR A 23 -3.69 -6.12 6.62
CA TYR A 23 -4.79 -7.04 6.29
C TYR A 23 -4.65 -8.02 5.12
N VAL A 24 -4.31 -7.62 3.88
CA VAL A 24 -4.12 -8.59 2.76
C VAL A 24 -2.65 -8.85 2.44
N PHE A 25 -1.82 -7.83 2.64
CA PHE A 25 -0.38 -7.98 2.65
C PHE A 25 0.15 -8.45 4.00
N HIS A 26 -0.72 -8.73 4.96
CA HIS A 26 -0.33 -9.55 6.09
C HIS A 26 -0.17 -10.96 5.54
N ALA A 27 1.01 -11.54 5.66
CA ALA A 27 1.28 -12.88 5.18
C ALA A 27 0.98 -13.89 6.31
N PRO A 28 -0.26 -14.36 6.48
CA PRO A 28 -0.59 -15.31 7.54
C PRO A 28 0.01 -16.70 7.28
N TYR A 29 0.42 -16.96 6.03
CA TYR A 29 0.95 -18.24 5.60
C TYR A 29 2.48 -18.20 5.49
N PRO A 30 3.19 -19.24 5.97
CA PRO A 30 4.64 -19.35 5.81
C PRO A 30 5.05 -19.19 4.34
N TYR A 31 6.10 -18.41 4.09
CA TYR A 31 6.69 -18.13 2.77
C TYR A 31 5.82 -17.32 1.81
N LEU A 32 4.60 -16.91 2.19
CA LEU A 32 3.78 -16.06 1.33
C LEU A 32 4.38 -14.65 1.17
N ALA A 33 5.03 -14.14 2.23
CA ALA A 33 5.71 -12.84 2.26
C ALA A 33 6.80 -12.67 1.18
N ILE A 34 7.35 -13.78 0.68
CA ILE A 34 8.45 -13.77 -0.30
C ILE A 34 7.99 -14.13 -1.71
N ASP A 35 6.76 -14.65 -1.82
CA ASP A 35 6.12 -14.94 -3.09
C ASP A 35 5.25 -13.75 -3.53
N TYR A 36 5.89 -12.82 -4.23
CA TYR A 36 5.24 -11.61 -4.73
C TYR A 36 4.11 -11.90 -5.72
N GLY A 37 4.22 -12.97 -6.51
CA GLY A 37 3.20 -13.36 -7.48
C GLY A 37 1.91 -13.77 -6.79
N THR A 38 2.03 -14.62 -5.76
CA THR A 38 0.87 -15.05 -4.99
C THR A 38 0.26 -13.92 -4.17
N GLN A 39 1.07 -13.02 -3.59
CA GLN A 39 0.56 -11.84 -2.88
C GLN A 39 -0.26 -10.91 -3.78
N LEU A 40 0.29 -10.53 -4.95
CA LEU A 40 -0.42 -9.67 -5.90
C LEU A 40 -1.70 -10.34 -6.41
N SER A 41 -1.63 -11.64 -6.73
CA SER A 41 -2.78 -12.42 -7.20
C SER A 41 -3.91 -12.47 -6.15
N LEU A 42 -3.59 -12.81 -4.90
CA LEU A 42 -4.57 -12.84 -3.81
C LEU A 42 -5.17 -11.46 -3.55
N PHE A 43 -4.36 -10.40 -3.56
CA PHE A 43 -4.85 -9.04 -3.42
C PHE A 43 -5.84 -8.69 -4.53
N THR A 44 -5.42 -8.78 -5.79
CA THR A 44 -6.28 -8.45 -6.93
C THR A 44 -7.55 -9.30 -6.94
N HIS A 45 -7.43 -10.60 -6.65
CA HIS A 45 -8.57 -11.52 -6.56
C HIS A 45 -9.62 -11.05 -5.54
N HIS A 46 -9.21 -10.74 -4.31
CA HIS A 46 -10.13 -10.32 -3.25
C HIS A 46 -10.69 -8.92 -3.50
N MET A 47 -9.90 -8.01 -4.09
CA MET A 47 -10.40 -6.68 -4.47
C MET A 47 -11.49 -6.78 -5.55
N TRP A 48 -11.32 -7.66 -6.55
CA TRP A 48 -12.36 -7.91 -7.56
C TRP A 48 -13.61 -8.54 -6.96
N ILE A 49 -13.47 -9.57 -6.12
CA ILE A 49 -14.62 -10.20 -5.46
C ILE A 49 -15.35 -9.18 -4.58
N GLY A 50 -14.63 -8.39 -3.79
CA GLY A 50 -15.21 -7.31 -3.00
C GLY A 50 -15.99 -6.32 -3.85
N GLY A 51 -15.42 -5.90 -4.99
CA GLY A 51 -16.09 -5.03 -5.97
C GLY A 51 -17.40 -5.64 -6.51
N PHE A 52 -17.39 -6.92 -6.91
CA PHE A 52 -18.60 -7.61 -7.38
C PHE A 52 -19.69 -7.68 -6.31
N LEU A 53 -19.32 -7.95 -5.05
CA LEU A 53 -20.28 -8.02 -3.95
C LEU A 53 -20.87 -6.65 -3.61
N ILE A 54 -20.08 -5.58 -3.65
CA ILE A 54 -20.55 -4.21 -3.40
C ILE A 54 -21.55 -3.78 -4.49
N VAL A 55 -21.21 -3.97 -5.78
CA VAL A 55 -22.12 -3.65 -6.89
C VAL A 55 -23.37 -4.52 -6.85
N GLY A 56 -23.22 -5.81 -6.55
CA GLY A 56 -24.33 -6.74 -6.36
C GLY A 56 -25.27 -6.32 -5.21
N ALA A 57 -24.73 -5.85 -4.09
CA ALA A 57 -25.54 -5.34 -2.97
C ALA A 57 -26.31 -4.07 -3.37
N ALA A 58 -25.67 -3.15 -4.09
CA ALA A 58 -26.34 -1.95 -4.62
C ALA A 58 -27.47 -2.31 -5.60
N ALA A 59 -27.25 -3.31 -6.47
CA ALA A 59 -28.28 -3.78 -7.39
C ALA A 59 -29.49 -4.39 -6.64
N HIS A 60 -29.26 -5.22 -5.63
CA HIS A 60 -30.35 -5.77 -4.80
C HIS A 60 -31.07 -4.69 -4.00
N ALA A 61 -30.35 -3.71 -3.46
CA ALA A 61 -30.96 -2.56 -2.79
C ALA A 61 -31.82 -1.73 -3.74
N ALA A 62 -31.36 -1.49 -4.97
CA ALA A 62 -32.14 -0.77 -5.98
C ALA A 62 -33.43 -1.51 -6.37
N ILE A 63 -33.39 -2.85 -6.48
CA ILE A 63 -34.59 -3.69 -6.72
C ILE A 63 -35.57 -3.58 -5.55
N PHE A 64 -35.08 -3.56 -4.31
CA PHE A 64 -35.91 -3.45 -3.12
C PHE A 64 -36.57 -2.06 -2.99
N MET A 65 -35.87 -0.99 -3.37
CA MET A 65 -36.29 0.41 -3.15
C MET A 65 -37.12 1.01 -4.31
N VAL A 66 -37.66 0.21 -5.24
CA VAL A 66 -38.38 0.67 -6.46
C VAL A 66 -39.62 1.51 -6.19
N ARG A 67 -40.15 1.52 -4.96
CA ARG A 67 -41.40 2.23 -4.61
C ARG A 67 -41.13 3.27 -3.52
N ASP A 68 -40.70 4.48 -3.89
CA ASP A 68 -40.73 5.69 -3.03
C ASP A 68 -39.44 6.04 -2.28
N TYR A 69 -38.28 5.99 -2.94
CA TYR A 69 -37.03 6.55 -2.40
C TYR A 69 -36.59 7.81 -3.17
N ASP A 70 -36.35 8.90 -2.44
CA ASP A 70 -35.75 10.13 -2.97
C ASP A 70 -34.23 10.15 -2.68
N PRO A 71 -33.36 10.00 -3.70
CA PRO A 71 -31.93 9.91 -3.49
C PRO A 71 -31.22 11.29 -3.42
N ILE A 72 -30.20 11.41 -2.57
CA ILE A 72 -29.33 12.60 -2.43
C ILE A 72 -28.26 12.63 -3.56
N ILE A 73 -28.69 12.69 -4.82
CA ILE A 73 -27.79 12.56 -5.99
C ILE A 73 -26.97 13.83 -6.26
N SER A 74 -27.53 15.01 -6.00
CA SER A 74 -26.90 16.28 -6.36
C SER A 74 -25.58 16.54 -5.62
N HIS A 75 -25.53 16.26 -4.31
CA HIS A 75 -24.32 16.41 -3.51
C HIS A 75 -23.26 15.38 -3.87
N LEU A 76 -23.66 14.14 -4.18
CA LEU A 76 -22.73 13.11 -4.64
C LEU A 76 -22.13 13.46 -6.00
N ASN A 77 -22.95 13.98 -6.93
CA ASN A 77 -22.46 14.47 -8.22
C ASN A 77 -21.44 15.60 -8.05
N TRP A 78 -21.74 16.59 -7.20
CA TRP A 78 -20.79 17.65 -6.87
C TRP A 78 -19.48 17.08 -6.31
N ALA A 79 -19.56 16.13 -5.37
CA ALA A 79 -18.39 15.49 -4.79
C ALA A 79 -17.56 14.72 -5.85
N CYS A 80 -18.20 13.99 -6.77
CA CYS A 80 -17.53 13.28 -7.85
C CYS A 80 -16.80 14.23 -8.82
N ILE A 81 -17.45 15.34 -9.20
CA ILE A 81 -16.84 16.37 -10.06
C ILE A 81 -15.64 17.00 -9.33
N PHE A 82 -15.83 17.38 -8.08
CA PHE A 82 -14.76 17.97 -7.25
C PHE A 82 -13.56 17.02 -7.15
N LEU A 83 -13.79 15.75 -6.80
CA LEU A 83 -12.74 14.74 -6.69
C LEU A 83 -12.03 14.52 -8.03
N GLY A 84 -12.75 14.47 -9.15
CA GLY A 84 -12.16 14.32 -10.48
C GLY A 84 -11.17 15.43 -10.84
N PHE A 85 -11.58 16.70 -10.65
CA PHE A 85 -10.71 17.85 -10.93
C PHE A 85 -9.49 17.94 -10.00
N HIS A 86 -9.61 17.52 -8.74
CA HIS A 86 -8.56 17.65 -7.73
C HIS A 86 -7.73 16.37 -7.51
N SER A 87 -7.98 15.30 -8.28
CA SER A 87 -7.14 14.09 -8.30
C SER A 87 -6.60 13.85 -9.71
N PHE A 88 -7.44 13.36 -10.62
CA PHE A 88 -7.07 13.13 -12.02
C PHE A 88 -6.59 14.41 -12.72
N GLY A 89 -7.21 15.56 -12.43
CA GLY A 89 -6.75 16.85 -12.97
C GLY A 89 -5.32 17.22 -12.57
N LEU A 90 -4.84 16.80 -11.40
CA LEU A 90 -3.45 17.04 -10.98
C LEU A 90 -2.45 16.22 -11.80
N TYR A 91 -2.83 15.01 -12.24
CA TYR A 91 -1.99 14.21 -13.14
C TYR A 91 -1.84 14.89 -14.51
N ILE A 92 -2.94 15.38 -15.09
CA ILE A 92 -2.90 16.14 -16.35
C ILE A 92 -2.06 17.42 -16.21
N HIS A 93 -2.21 18.13 -15.09
CA HIS A 93 -1.38 19.30 -14.76
C HIS A 93 0.10 18.92 -14.78
N ASN A 94 0.47 17.84 -14.08
CA ASN A 94 1.85 17.35 -14.02
C ASN A 94 2.38 16.94 -15.39
N ASP A 95 1.60 16.23 -16.20
CA ASP A 95 2.00 15.87 -17.57
C ASP A 95 2.25 17.11 -18.44
N THR A 96 1.39 18.12 -18.30
CA THR A 96 1.53 19.39 -19.04
C THR A 96 2.75 20.18 -18.58
N MET A 97 2.98 20.30 -17.26
CA MET A 97 4.14 21.01 -16.71
C MET A 97 5.44 20.28 -17.04
N SER A 98 5.43 18.94 -17.05
CA SER A 98 6.55 18.12 -17.52
C SER A 98 6.84 18.38 -19.01
N ALA A 99 5.81 18.34 -19.87
CA ALA A 99 5.94 18.59 -21.31
C ALA A 99 6.40 20.02 -21.65
N LEU A 100 5.99 21.01 -20.85
CA LEU A 100 6.43 22.41 -20.98
C LEU A 100 7.85 22.66 -20.44
N GLY A 101 8.52 21.64 -19.89
CA GLY A 101 9.85 21.79 -19.30
C GLY A 101 9.85 22.64 -18.03
N ARG A 102 8.75 22.62 -17.26
CA ARG A 102 8.58 23.38 -16.01
C ARG A 102 8.43 22.44 -14.80
N PRO A 103 9.46 21.64 -14.47
CA PRO A 103 9.39 20.69 -13.36
C PRO A 103 9.19 21.36 -12.00
N GLN A 104 9.63 22.61 -11.83
CA GLN A 104 9.43 23.40 -10.60
C GLN A 104 7.95 23.74 -10.31
N ASP A 105 7.07 23.63 -11.31
CA ASP A 105 5.64 23.90 -11.17
C ASP A 105 4.80 22.61 -11.08
N MET A 106 5.46 21.45 -10.98
CA MET A 106 4.80 20.16 -10.79
C MET A 106 4.44 19.92 -9.32
N PHE A 107 3.33 19.22 -9.09
CA PHE A 107 3.02 18.63 -7.80
C PHE A 107 3.88 17.39 -7.58
N SER A 108 4.90 17.50 -6.73
CA SER A 108 5.88 16.45 -6.46
C SER A 108 6.64 16.71 -5.15
N ASP A 109 7.44 15.75 -4.71
CA ASP A 109 8.21 15.86 -3.46
C ASP A 109 9.31 16.92 -3.52
N THR A 110 9.76 17.31 -4.71
CA THR A 110 10.87 18.26 -4.89
C THR A 110 10.41 19.66 -5.32
N ALA A 111 9.14 19.82 -5.66
CA ALA A 111 8.55 21.09 -6.09
C ALA A 111 7.34 21.45 -5.20
N ILE A 112 6.12 21.44 -5.75
CA ILE A 112 4.91 21.76 -4.98
C ILE A 112 4.43 20.50 -4.27
N GLN A 113 4.66 20.41 -2.96
CA GLN A 113 4.38 19.19 -2.19
C GLN A 113 2.92 19.10 -1.75
N LEU A 114 2.33 17.92 -1.95
CA LEU A 114 1.02 17.53 -1.41
C LEU A 114 1.19 16.32 -0.51
N GLN A 115 1.71 16.56 0.70
CA GLN A 115 1.99 15.48 1.65
C GLN A 115 0.71 14.97 2.35
N PRO A 116 0.56 13.65 2.55
CA PRO A 116 -0.58 13.07 3.28
C PRO A 116 -0.34 13.13 4.80
N ILE A 117 -0.31 14.34 5.38
CA ILE A 117 0.03 14.59 6.80
C ILE A 117 -0.82 13.75 7.77
N PHE A 118 -2.10 13.54 7.45
CA PHE A 118 -2.98 12.71 8.29
C PHE A 118 -2.62 11.22 8.24
N ALA A 119 -2.21 10.72 7.08
CA ALA A 119 -1.72 9.34 6.98
C ALA A 119 -0.41 9.19 7.77
N GLN A 120 0.51 10.14 7.64
CA GLN A 120 1.76 10.17 8.41
C GLN A 120 1.50 10.21 9.93
N TRP A 121 0.53 11.00 10.37
CA TRP A 121 0.13 11.04 11.78
C TRP A 121 -0.43 9.71 12.28
N VAL A 122 -1.27 9.03 11.48
CA VAL A 122 -1.75 7.68 11.81
C VAL A 122 -0.60 6.68 11.85
N GLN A 123 0.32 6.74 10.88
CA GLN A 123 1.50 5.89 10.85
C GLN A 123 2.33 6.05 12.13
N ASN A 124 2.63 7.28 12.54
CA ASN A 124 3.37 7.57 13.77
C ASN A 124 2.67 7.04 15.03
N THR A 125 1.34 7.18 15.09
CA THR A 125 0.55 6.67 16.21
C THR A 125 0.65 5.15 16.31
N HIS A 126 0.63 4.44 15.18
CA HIS A 126 0.71 2.98 15.13
C HIS A 126 2.14 2.45 15.32
N ALA A 127 3.15 3.20 14.87
CA ALA A 127 4.56 2.88 15.05
C ALA A 127 4.97 2.96 16.53
N LEU A 128 4.49 3.98 17.23
CA LEU A 128 4.81 4.25 18.63
C LEU A 128 3.83 3.62 19.63
N ALA A 129 2.82 2.90 19.15
CA ALA A 129 1.83 2.27 20.03
C ALA A 129 2.42 1.25 21.02
N PRO A 130 3.35 0.36 20.64
CA PRO A 130 3.91 -0.63 21.55
C PRO A 130 4.56 0.01 22.77
N SER A 131 4.28 -0.54 23.95
CA SER A 131 4.82 -0.02 25.22
C SER A 131 4.38 1.41 25.60
N VAL A 132 3.51 2.08 24.81
CA VAL A 132 2.93 3.41 25.13
C VAL A 132 1.42 3.32 25.25
N THR A 133 0.71 3.22 24.13
CA THR A 133 -0.76 3.12 24.08
C THR A 133 -1.25 1.67 24.05
N ALA A 134 -0.36 0.72 23.75
CA ALA A 134 -0.58 -0.72 23.81
C ALA A 134 0.54 -1.41 24.63
N PRO A 135 0.48 -1.34 25.98
CA PRO A 135 1.61 -1.73 26.86
C PRO A 135 1.98 -3.22 26.82
N SER A 136 1.02 -4.09 26.48
CA SER A 136 1.22 -5.53 26.37
C SER A 136 1.71 -6.00 25.00
N THR A 137 1.86 -5.07 24.05
CA THR A 137 2.31 -5.39 22.68
C THR A 137 3.79 -5.05 22.53
N THR A 138 4.52 -5.93 21.86
CA THR A 138 5.96 -5.79 21.62
C THR A 138 6.29 -5.23 20.24
N THR A 139 5.32 -5.21 19.32
CA THR A 139 5.49 -4.78 17.93
C THR A 139 4.30 -3.95 17.46
N SER A 140 4.52 -3.07 16.48
CA SER A 140 3.45 -2.28 15.85
C SER A 140 2.43 -3.17 15.12
N THR A 141 1.29 -2.59 14.73
CA THR A 141 0.19 -3.30 14.06
C THR A 141 0.55 -3.85 12.68
N SER A 142 1.52 -3.23 12.01
CA SER A 142 2.15 -3.74 10.80
C SER A 142 3.55 -3.17 10.70
N LEU A 143 4.45 -3.88 10.04
CA LEU A 143 5.81 -3.37 9.89
C LEU A 143 5.91 -2.22 8.90
N THR A 144 4.93 -2.06 8.00
CA THR A 144 4.85 -0.85 7.15
C THR A 144 4.72 0.43 7.97
N TYR A 145 4.13 0.39 9.17
CA TYR A 145 4.08 1.54 10.06
C TYR A 145 5.41 1.80 10.78
N PHE A 146 6.24 0.77 10.99
CA PHE A 146 7.49 0.86 11.75
C PHE A 146 8.72 1.13 10.86
N LEU A 147 8.71 0.57 9.66
CA LEU A 147 9.82 0.60 8.72
C LEU A 147 10.04 1.98 8.09
N ASP A 148 8.99 2.80 7.91
CA ASP A 148 9.10 4.18 7.37
C ASP A 148 10.07 5.10 8.16
N LEU A 149 10.43 4.76 9.41
CA LEU A 149 11.40 5.51 10.22
C LEU A 149 12.86 5.00 10.08
N LEU A 150 13.10 3.84 9.45
CA LEU A 150 14.43 3.20 9.32
C LEU A 150 14.81 2.83 7.86
N THR A 151 13.89 2.91 6.90
CA THR A 151 14.03 2.24 5.58
C THR A 151 14.79 2.97 4.49
N ASP A 152 15.19 4.23 4.65
CA ASP A 152 16.04 4.85 3.61
C ASP A 152 17.39 4.13 3.44
N MET A 153 17.82 3.30 4.40
CA MET A 153 19.11 2.59 4.35
C MET A 153 19.00 1.07 4.12
N ILE A 154 18.08 0.37 4.80
CA ILE A 154 18.09 -1.11 4.85
C ILE A 154 17.46 -1.76 3.62
N VAL A 155 16.43 -1.13 3.02
CA VAL A 155 15.74 -1.69 1.84
C VAL A 155 16.64 -1.62 0.61
N TRP A 156 17.42 -0.55 0.45
CA TRP A 156 18.39 -0.43 -0.65
C TRP A 156 19.49 -1.50 -0.60
N GLU A 157 20.04 -1.79 0.58
CA GLU A 157 21.04 -2.86 0.74
C GLU A 157 20.45 -4.26 0.45
N TYR A 158 19.21 -4.54 0.88
CA TYR A 158 18.54 -5.81 0.60
C TYR A 158 18.17 -5.98 -0.88
N LEU A 159 17.71 -4.92 -1.55
CA LEU A 159 17.35 -4.98 -2.97
C LEU A 159 18.60 -5.17 -3.85
N GLU A 160 19.70 -4.47 -3.53
CA GLU A 160 20.99 -4.70 -4.19
C GLU A 160 21.52 -6.12 -3.96
N GLY A 161 21.40 -6.64 -2.73
CA GLY A 161 21.79 -8.01 -2.40
C GLY A 161 20.99 -9.07 -3.17
N MET A 162 19.69 -8.87 -3.33
CA MET A 162 18.80 -9.78 -4.07
C MET A 162 19.05 -9.74 -5.58
N ILE A 163 19.28 -8.55 -6.16
CA ILE A 163 19.62 -8.40 -7.59
C ILE A 163 20.96 -9.06 -7.90
N ARG A 164 21.98 -8.91 -7.04
CA ARG A 164 23.28 -9.57 -7.21
C ARG A 164 23.16 -11.10 -7.19
N CYS A 165 22.39 -11.66 -6.25
CA CYS A 165 22.15 -13.10 -6.20
C CYS A 165 21.42 -13.63 -7.44
N HIS A 166 20.46 -12.86 -8.00
CA HIS A 166 19.75 -13.28 -9.20
C HIS A 166 20.66 -13.22 -10.44
N LEU A 167 21.50 -12.20 -10.57
CA LEU A 167 22.45 -12.09 -11.69
C LEU A 167 23.53 -13.19 -11.67
N GLU A 168 24.00 -13.62 -10.49
CA GLU A 168 24.96 -14.72 -10.36
C GLU A 168 24.39 -16.09 -10.80
N GLN A 169 23.07 -16.27 -10.78
CA GLN A 169 22.42 -17.50 -11.27
C GLN A 169 22.29 -17.55 -12.81
N PHE A 170 22.35 -16.41 -13.50
CA PHE A 170 22.27 -16.34 -14.96
C PHE A 170 23.64 -16.33 -15.66
N TYR A 171 24.72 -16.06 -14.92
CA TYR A 171 26.09 -15.99 -15.45
C TYR A 171 27.01 -17.14 -14.99
N SER A 172 26.43 -18.28 -14.56
CA SER A 172 27.17 -19.52 -14.25
C SER A 172 26.97 -20.59 -15.32
#